data_AF-A0A699Q3N0-F1
#
_entry.id   AF-A0A699Q3N0-F1
#
_cell.length_a   1.000
_cell.length_b   1.000
_cell.length_c   1.000
_cell.angle_alpha   90.00
_cell.angle_beta   90.00
_cell.angle_gamma   90.00
#
_symmetry.space_group_name_H-M   'P 1'
#
loop_
_entity.id
_entity.type
_entity.pdbx_description
1 polymer ?
#
loop_
_entity_poly.entity_id
_entity_poly.type
_entity_poly.pdbx_seq_one_letter_code
_entity_poly.pdbx_strand_id
1 'polypeptide(L)'
;MDKSTKKTHKPKSEDTNQEKLYLVHMDLYGPMHNGTEFVNQTLRDYYEEVGISHETSVARSPHQNGVVERRNRTLIKAARTMLIYAQAPLFLWAEVVATACFTKNRSIIRFRHGKTPYELLHNKLPDLSFFYVFGALCYPTNDSENLGKLQPKADIGIFIGYAPSKKAF
;
A
#
# COMPACT_ATOMS: atom_id res chain seq x y z
N MET A 1 23.03 36.61 43.49
CA MET A 1 22.79 36.41 42.04
C MET A 1 23.34 35.04 41.70
N ASP A 2 22.47 34.05 41.52
CA ASP A 2 22.87 32.80 40.89
C ASP A 2 21.68 32.25 40.11
N LYS A 3 21.81 32.18 38.78
CA LYS A 3 20.76 31.77 37.84
C LYS A 3 21.00 30.31 37.47
N SER A 4 20.24 29.40 38.08
CA SER A 4 20.18 27.99 37.67
C SER A 4 19.48 27.87 36.32
N THR A 5 20.24 27.56 35.27
CA THR A 5 19.73 27.18 33.95
C THR A 5 19.05 25.82 34.01
N LYS A 6 17.71 25.81 33.97
CA LYS A 6 16.92 24.59 33.72
C LYS A 6 17.21 24.09 32.31
N LYS A 7 17.83 22.91 32.19
CA LYS A 7 17.91 22.16 30.93
C LYS A 7 16.50 21.78 30.50
N THR A 8 16.06 22.28 29.35
CA THR A 8 14.79 21.90 28.72
C THR A 8 14.89 20.43 28.30
N HIS A 9 14.23 19.55 29.06
CA HIS A 9 14.08 18.16 28.66
C HIS A 9 13.06 18.13 27.51
N LYS A 10 13.53 17.86 26.28
CA LYS A 10 12.65 17.53 25.15
C LYS A 10 11.98 16.18 25.49
N PRO A 11 10.65 16.07 25.44
CA PRO A 11 10.03 14.76 25.53
C PRO A 11 10.50 13.93 24.33
N LYS A 12 11.00 12.72 24.60
CA LYS A 12 11.17 11.71 23.56
C LYS A 12 9.77 11.47 22.98
N SER A 13 9.58 11.78 21.70
CA SER A 13 8.34 11.46 20.99
C SER A 13 8.21 9.94 20.97
N GLU A 14 7.33 9.40 21.80
CA GLU A 14 6.84 8.05 21.66
C GLU A 14 6.05 8.00 20.34
N ASP A 15 6.74 7.54 19.31
CA ASP A 15 6.26 7.30 17.95
C ASP A 15 5.22 6.15 18.00
N THR A 16 4.07 6.46 18.58
CA THR A 16 2.98 5.50 18.80
C THR A 16 2.36 5.17 17.45
N ASN A 17 1.99 3.90 17.26
CA ASN A 17 1.33 3.45 16.03
C ASN A 17 0.09 4.29 15.69
N GLN A 18 -0.52 4.96 16.67
CA GLN A 18 -1.59 5.95 16.48
C GLN A 18 -1.15 7.17 15.67
N GLU A 19 -0.01 7.81 15.94
CA GLU A 19 0.47 8.95 15.15
C GLU A 19 0.72 8.56 13.68
N LYS A 20 1.27 7.36 13.45
CA LYS A 20 1.47 6.82 12.10
C LYS A 20 0.14 6.57 11.39
N LEU A 21 -0.85 6.01 12.09
CA LEU A 21 -2.19 5.79 11.57
C LEU A 21 -2.91 7.11 11.28
N TYR A 22 -2.77 8.14 12.14
CA TYR A 22 -3.33 9.47 11.90
C TYR A 22 -2.70 10.15 10.69
N LEU A 23 -1.38 10.06 10.54
CA LEU A 23 -0.67 10.56 9.36
C LEU A 23 -1.15 9.82 8.11
N VAL A 24 -1.21 8.49 8.13
CA VAL A 24 -1.71 7.68 7.01
C VAL A 24 -3.18 7.98 6.71
N HIS A 25 -4.03 8.21 7.71
CA HIS A 25 -5.44 8.54 7.52
C HIS A 25 -5.59 9.91 6.83
N MET A 26 -5.03 10.97 7.40
CA MET A 26 -5.11 12.33 6.85
C MET A 26 -4.55 12.45 5.42
N ASP A 27 -3.54 11.64 5.10
CA ASP A 27 -2.81 11.74 3.85
C ASP A 27 -3.22 10.68 2.80
N LEU A 28 -3.56 9.46 3.18
CA LEU A 28 -3.87 8.33 2.27
C LEU A 28 -5.34 7.92 2.27
N TYR A 29 -6.02 7.97 3.41
CA TYR A 29 -7.37 7.43 3.59
C TYR A 29 -8.25 8.49 4.27
N GLY A 30 -8.80 9.42 3.48
CA GLY A 30 -9.75 10.41 4.01
C GLY A 30 -11.03 9.79 4.60
N PRO A 31 -11.95 10.61 5.14
CA PRO A 31 -13.19 10.13 5.76
C PRO A 31 -13.98 9.23 4.82
N MET A 32 -14.54 8.14 5.35
CA MET A 32 -15.34 7.21 4.55
C MET A 32 -16.69 7.85 4.18
N HIS A 33 -17.11 7.63 2.93
CA HIS A 33 -18.42 8.04 2.45
C HIS A 33 -19.55 7.39 3.25
N ASN A 34 -20.66 8.09 3.39
CA ASN A 34 -21.82 7.64 4.17
C ASN A 34 -22.69 6.62 3.41
N GLY A 35 -22.09 5.86 2.49
CA GLY A 35 -22.78 4.76 1.82
C GLY A 35 -23.24 3.75 2.88
N THR A 36 -24.44 3.21 2.72
CA THR A 36 -25.00 2.20 3.64
C THR A 36 -24.12 0.94 3.72
N GLU A 37 -23.31 0.68 2.70
CA GLU A 37 -22.29 -0.37 2.69
C GLU A 37 -21.14 -0.15 3.69
N PHE A 38 -20.83 1.11 4.04
CA PHE A 38 -19.80 1.47 5.01
C PHE A 38 -20.39 1.83 6.39
N VAL A 39 -21.70 2.07 6.46
CA VAL A 39 -22.43 2.44 7.68
C VAL A 39 -23.48 1.38 8.00
N ASN A 40 -23.03 0.24 8.54
CA ASN A 40 -23.90 -0.83 9.05
C ASN A 40 -23.59 -1.10 10.53
N GLN A 41 -24.59 -1.56 11.29
CA GLN A 41 -24.46 -1.97 12.69
C GLN A 41 -23.37 -3.04 12.85
N THR A 42 -23.35 -4.07 12.00
CA THR A 42 -22.34 -5.13 12.05
C THR A 42 -20.91 -4.59 11.96
N LEU A 43 -20.66 -3.58 11.11
CA LEU A 43 -19.34 -2.97 10.99
C LEU A 43 -19.02 -2.08 12.19
N ARG A 44 -20.01 -1.38 12.76
CA ARG A 44 -19.80 -0.60 13.98
C ARG A 44 -19.42 -1.49 15.15
N ASP A 45 -20.14 -2.59 15.35
CA ASP A 45 -19.88 -3.53 16.43
C ASP A 45 -18.46 -4.13 16.28
N TYR A 46 -18.06 -4.50 15.07
CA TYR A 46 -16.70 -4.95 14.77
C TYR A 46 -15.64 -3.87 15.05
N TYR A 47 -15.86 -2.63 14.62
CA TYR A 47 -14.90 -1.55 14.86
C TYR A 47 -14.78 -1.23 16.35
N GLU A 48 -15.88 -1.26 17.10
CA GLU A 48 -15.88 -1.06 18.55
C GLU A 48 -15.13 -2.19 19.27
N GLU A 49 -15.34 -3.45 18.86
CA GLU A 49 -14.62 -4.64 19.38
C GLU A 49 -13.10 -4.52 19.16
N VAL A 50 -12.67 -4.08 17.97
CA VAL A 50 -11.25 -3.96 17.61
C VAL A 50 -10.65 -2.62 18.09
N GLY A 51 -11.45 -1.74 18.70
CA GLY A 51 -11.01 -0.44 19.22
C GLY A 51 -10.69 0.60 18.13
N ILE A 52 -11.32 0.50 16.97
CA ILE A 52 -11.18 1.41 15.83
C ILE A 52 -12.28 2.48 15.88
N SER A 53 -11.90 3.76 15.90
CA SER A 53 -12.85 4.88 15.76
C SER A 53 -13.22 5.08 14.28
N HIS A 54 -14.47 4.76 13.92
CA HIS A 54 -14.97 4.96 12.56
C HIS A 54 -15.55 6.37 12.37
N GLU A 55 -14.85 7.22 11.61
CA GLU A 55 -15.30 8.56 11.25
C GLU A 55 -15.94 8.57 9.85
N THR A 56 -17.18 9.05 9.78
CA THR A 56 -17.93 9.20 8.53
C THR A 56 -17.86 10.64 8.01
N SER A 57 -17.87 10.79 6.69
CA SER A 57 -17.87 12.10 6.04
C SER A 57 -19.12 12.92 6.41
N VAL A 58 -18.99 14.24 6.42
CA VAL A 58 -20.16 15.11 6.59
C VAL A 58 -21.03 15.00 5.35
N ALA A 59 -22.34 14.83 5.54
CA ALA A 59 -23.29 14.74 4.44
C ALA A 59 -23.14 15.95 3.48
N ARG A 60 -23.14 15.69 2.16
CA ARG A 60 -22.97 16.70 1.10
C ARG A 60 -21.61 17.42 1.10
N SER A 61 -20.56 16.83 1.67
CA SER A 61 -19.19 17.36 1.62
C SER A 61 -18.24 16.53 0.72
N PRO A 62 -18.43 16.53 -0.62
CA PRO A 62 -17.62 15.71 -1.53
C PRO A 62 -16.11 16.04 -1.49
N HIS A 63 -15.73 17.21 -0.97
CA HIS A 63 -14.33 17.57 -0.73
C HIS A 63 -13.62 16.62 0.25
N GLN A 64 -14.31 16.09 1.26
CA GLN A 64 -13.72 15.18 2.25
C GLN A 64 -13.33 13.84 1.60
N ASN A 65 -14.16 13.31 0.69
CA ASN A 65 -13.83 12.09 -0.03
C ASN A 65 -12.93 12.32 -1.27
N GLY A 66 -12.71 13.58 -1.65
CA GLY A 66 -11.90 13.93 -2.81
C GLY A 66 -10.46 13.41 -2.75
N VAL A 67 -9.89 13.21 -1.55
CA VAL A 67 -8.56 12.61 -1.38
C VAL A 67 -8.56 11.14 -1.82
N VAL A 68 -9.51 10.35 -1.33
CA VAL A 68 -9.65 8.92 -1.64
C VAL A 68 -9.99 8.71 -3.11
N GLU A 69 -10.92 9.50 -3.67
CA GLU A 69 -11.30 9.44 -5.09
C GLU A 69 -10.12 9.73 -6.02
N ARG A 70 -9.35 10.80 -5.74
CA ARG A 70 -8.15 11.12 -6.53
C ARG A 70 -7.12 9.99 -6.47
N ARG A 71 -6.94 9.38 -5.29
CA ARG A 71 -6.01 8.26 -5.09
C ARG A 71 -6.45 7.03 -5.87
N ASN A 72 -7.71 6.61 -5.72
CA ASN A 72 -8.28 5.47 -6.42
C ASN A 72 -8.22 5.67 -7.94
N ARG A 73 -8.60 6.85 -8.45
CA ARG A 73 -8.49 7.18 -9.86
C ARG A 73 -7.05 7.07 -10.37
N THR A 74 -6.07 7.53 -9.60
CA THR A 74 -4.65 7.46 -9.99
C THR A 74 -4.13 6.02 -9.93
N LEU A 75 -4.60 5.21 -8.96
CA LEU A 75 -4.24 3.79 -8.86
C LEU A 75 -4.78 3.01 -10.06
N ILE A 76 -6.06 3.16 -10.38
CA ILE A 76 -6.69 2.51 -11.53
C ILE A 76 -6.06 2.95 -12.85
N LYS A 77 -5.70 4.23 -13.00
CA LYS A 77 -4.95 4.70 -14.17
C LYS A 77 -3.60 4.00 -14.30
N ALA A 78 -2.82 3.93 -13.21
CA ALA A 78 -1.53 3.24 -13.22
C ALA A 78 -1.68 1.74 -13.55
N ALA A 79 -2.66 1.07 -12.95
CA ALA A 79 -2.96 -0.33 -13.23
C ALA A 79 -3.34 -0.54 -14.71
N ARG A 80 -4.21 0.30 -15.28
CA ARG A 80 -4.57 0.25 -16.71
C ARG A 80 -3.34 0.41 -17.61
N THR A 81 -2.44 1.33 -17.29
CA THR A 81 -1.20 1.51 -18.05
C THR A 81 -0.30 0.27 -17.98
N MET A 82 -0.15 -0.33 -16.79
CA MET A 82 0.62 -1.58 -16.62
C MET A 82 0.02 -2.75 -17.41
N LEU A 83 -1.31 -2.90 -17.39
CA LEU A 83 -2.03 -3.94 -18.12
C LEU A 83 -1.82 -3.82 -19.63
N ILE A 84 -1.96 -2.61 -20.17
CA ILE A 84 -1.76 -2.33 -21.61
C ILE A 84 -0.30 -2.56 -22.01
N TYR A 85 0.66 -2.08 -21.20
CA TYR A 85 2.09 -2.26 -21.45
C TYR A 85 2.47 -3.74 -21.53
N ALA A 86 2.00 -4.55 -20.57
CA ALA A 86 2.28 -5.97 -20.52
C ALA A 86 1.50 -6.81 -21.54
N GLN A 87 0.56 -6.20 -22.29
CA GLN A 87 -0.41 -6.92 -23.13
C GLN A 87 -1.09 -8.06 -22.36
N ALA A 88 -1.33 -7.84 -21.07
CA ALA A 88 -1.80 -8.87 -20.16
C ALA A 88 -3.34 -8.99 -20.24
N PRO A 89 -3.87 -10.21 -20.07
CA PRO A 89 -5.31 -10.44 -20.09
C PRO A 89 -6.01 -9.77 -18.90
N LEU A 90 -7.25 -9.31 -19.12
CA LEU A 90 -8.01 -8.55 -18.12
C LEU A 90 -8.28 -9.34 -16.83
N PHE A 91 -8.30 -10.68 -16.87
CA PHE A 91 -8.50 -11.48 -15.66
C PHE A 91 -7.41 -11.25 -14.60
N LEU A 92 -6.22 -10.75 -15.00
CA LEU A 92 -5.13 -10.38 -14.08
C LEU A 92 -5.32 -9.00 -13.43
N TRP A 93 -6.47 -8.34 -13.58
CA TRP A 93 -6.69 -6.98 -13.08
C TRP A 93 -6.37 -6.83 -11.59
N ALA A 94 -6.68 -7.84 -10.76
CA ALA A 94 -6.42 -7.81 -9.33
C ALA A 94 -4.91 -7.75 -9.02
N GLU A 95 -4.13 -8.59 -9.71
CA GLU A 95 -2.66 -8.65 -9.59
C GLU A 95 -2.00 -7.34 -10.06
N VAL A 96 -2.52 -6.77 -11.15
CA VAL A 96 -2.03 -5.49 -11.68
C VAL A 96 -2.31 -4.36 -10.71
N VAL A 97 -3.51 -4.31 -10.12
CA VAL A 97 -3.87 -3.30 -9.11
C VAL A 97 -3.04 -3.45 -7.85
N ALA A 98 -2.82 -4.69 -7.38
CA ALA A 98 -1.95 -4.98 -6.25
C ALA A 98 -0.52 -4.51 -6.50
N THR A 99 0.03 -4.82 -7.68
CA THR A 99 1.38 -4.40 -8.11
C THR A 99 1.51 -2.88 -8.20
N ALA A 100 0.50 -2.20 -8.76
CA ALA A 100 0.46 -0.74 -8.83
C ALA A 100 0.42 -0.13 -7.42
N CYS A 101 -0.38 -0.70 -6.51
CA CYS A 101 -0.46 -0.25 -5.12
C CYS A 101 0.88 -0.45 -4.39
N PHE A 102 1.44 -1.65 -4.49
CA PHE A 102 2.73 -2.02 -3.90
C PHE A 102 3.84 -1.06 -4.34
N THR A 103 3.89 -0.77 -5.65
CA THR A 103 4.89 0.11 -6.24
C THR A 103 4.73 1.53 -5.76
N LYS A 104 3.52 2.08 -5.81
CA LYS A 104 3.27 3.46 -5.39
C LYS A 104 3.55 3.69 -3.91
N ASN A 105 3.25 2.71 -3.05
CA ASN A 105 3.46 2.84 -1.62
C ASN A 105 4.95 2.86 -1.23
N ARG A 106 5.84 2.34 -2.09
CA ARG A 106 7.29 2.26 -1.84
C ARG A 106 8.14 3.20 -2.68
N SER A 107 7.61 3.74 -3.79
CA SER A 107 8.39 4.61 -4.70
C SER A 107 7.97 6.08 -4.65
N ILE A 108 6.71 6.39 -4.31
CA ILE A 108 6.23 7.77 -4.35
C ILE A 108 6.51 8.46 -3.01
N ILE A 109 7.39 9.45 -3.05
CA ILE A 109 7.67 10.32 -1.91
C ILE A 109 6.48 11.28 -1.71
N ARG A 110 5.99 11.35 -0.47
CA ARG A 110 5.01 12.36 -0.04
C ARG A 110 5.76 13.65 0.22
N PHE A 111 5.54 14.67 -0.62
CA PHE A 111 6.22 15.96 -0.52
C PHE A 111 6.19 16.56 0.90
N ARG A 112 5.04 16.46 1.59
CA ARG A 112 4.86 16.98 2.96
C ARG A 112 5.85 16.41 3.99
N HIS A 113 6.27 15.16 3.81
CA HIS A 113 7.06 14.43 4.79
C HIS A 113 8.46 14.07 4.30
N GLY A 114 8.73 14.25 2.99
CA GLY A 114 9.96 13.78 2.36
C GLY A 114 10.16 12.26 2.42
N LYS A 115 9.11 11.50 2.73
CA LYS A 115 9.13 10.04 2.95
C LYS A 115 8.10 9.30 2.11
N THR A 116 8.34 8.03 1.83
CA THR A 116 7.38 7.13 1.19
C THR A 116 6.29 6.66 2.18
N PRO A 117 5.09 6.29 1.73
CA PRO A 117 4.08 5.68 2.61
C PRO A 117 4.61 4.46 3.38
N TYR A 118 5.47 3.64 2.76
CA TYR A 118 6.13 2.52 3.40
C TYR A 118 7.05 2.95 4.55
N GLU A 119 7.86 3.99 4.35
CA GLU A 119 8.70 4.56 5.41
C GLU A 119 7.89 5.13 6.56
N LEU A 120 6.77 5.80 6.27
CA LEU A 120 5.90 6.38 7.29
C LEU A 120 5.28 5.28 8.18
N LEU A 121 4.94 4.13 7.60
CA LEU A 121 4.31 3.04 8.32
C LEU A 121 5.32 2.17 9.08
N HIS A 122 6.46 1.85 8.45
CA HIS A 122 7.42 0.87 8.96
C HIS A 122 8.70 1.48 9.53
N ASN A 123 8.87 2.81 9.45
CA ASN A 123 10.11 3.51 9.83
C ASN A 123 11.37 2.91 9.19
N LYS A 124 11.22 2.33 7.99
CA LYS A 124 12.28 1.63 7.27
C LYS A 124 12.24 2.07 5.81
N LEU A 125 13.42 2.34 5.24
CA LEU A 125 13.54 2.57 3.80
C LEU A 125 13.09 1.33 3.03
N PRO A 126 12.24 1.47 2.00
CA PRO A 126 11.88 0.35 1.15
C PRO A 126 13.13 -0.10 0.41
N ASP A 127 13.37 -1.41 0.40
CA ASP A 127 14.28 -1.98 -0.58
C ASP A 127 13.60 -1.90 -1.95
N LEU A 128 14.30 -1.35 -2.93
CA LEU A 128 13.80 -1.19 -4.30
C LEU A 128 14.54 -2.10 -5.29
N SER A 129 15.57 -2.84 -4.87
CA SER A 129 16.38 -3.65 -5.79
C SER A 129 15.61 -4.83 -6.37
N PHE A 130 14.56 -5.29 -5.68
CA PHE A 130 13.72 -6.41 -6.11
C PHE A 130 12.55 -5.99 -7.00
N PHE A 131 12.50 -4.73 -7.44
CA PHE A 131 11.42 -4.26 -8.30
C PHE A 131 11.55 -4.81 -9.72
N TYR A 132 10.51 -5.53 -10.15
CA TYR A 132 10.37 -5.99 -11.53
C TYR A 132 9.18 -5.30 -12.21
N VAL A 133 9.33 -5.13 -13.51
CA VAL A 133 8.28 -4.58 -14.37
C VAL A 133 7.17 -5.61 -14.50
N PHE A 134 5.92 -5.23 -14.22
CA PHE A 134 4.78 -6.11 -14.46
C PHE A 134 4.76 -6.57 -15.93
N GLY A 135 4.60 -7.86 -16.17
CA GLY A 135 4.70 -8.46 -17.50
C GLY A 135 6.12 -8.79 -17.96
N ALA A 136 7.15 -8.53 -17.15
CA ALA A 136 8.51 -8.94 -17.47
C ALA A 136 8.61 -10.46 -17.59
N LEU A 137 9.45 -10.93 -18.51
CA LEU A 137 9.69 -12.36 -18.70
C LEU A 137 10.32 -12.97 -17.44
N CYS A 138 9.75 -14.08 -16.97
CA CYS A 138 10.27 -14.83 -15.83
C CYS A 138 10.45 -16.31 -16.18
N TYR A 139 11.37 -16.96 -15.47
CA TYR A 139 11.72 -18.36 -15.67
C TYR A 139 11.56 -19.12 -14.35
N PRO A 140 10.31 -19.41 -13.91
CA PRO A 140 10.10 -20.22 -12.73
C PRO A 140 10.71 -21.61 -12.92
N THR A 141 11.37 -22.12 -11.86
CA THR A 141 11.90 -23.48 -11.86
C THR A 141 10.76 -24.47 -12.02
N ASN A 142 10.93 -25.40 -12.96
CA ASN A 142 10.02 -26.52 -13.13
C ASN A 142 10.45 -27.62 -12.16
N ASP A 143 9.69 -27.81 -11.08
CA ASP A 143 9.98 -28.78 -10.02
C ASP A 143 9.38 -30.18 -10.31
N SER A 144 8.99 -30.46 -11.57
CA SER A 144 8.43 -31.77 -11.91
C SER A 144 9.48 -32.89 -11.78
N GLU A 145 9.10 -33.98 -11.10
CA GLU A 145 9.99 -35.10 -10.79
C GLU A 145 10.46 -35.88 -12.05
N ASN A 146 9.85 -35.63 -13.20
CA ASN A 146 10.05 -36.38 -14.45
C ASN A 146 10.96 -35.68 -15.48
N LEU A 147 11.73 -34.66 -15.09
CA LEU A 147 12.61 -33.94 -16.03
C LEU A 147 13.83 -34.78 -16.41
N GLY A 148 13.87 -35.21 -17.67
CA GLY A 148 15.06 -35.84 -18.27
C GLY A 148 16.28 -34.89 -18.29
N LYS A 149 17.50 -35.44 -18.39
CA LYS A 149 18.77 -34.69 -18.27
C LYS A 149 18.92 -33.44 -19.17
N LEU A 150 18.18 -33.36 -20.28
CA LEU A 150 18.24 -32.26 -21.25
C LEU A 150 16.91 -31.52 -21.42
N GLN A 151 15.89 -31.81 -20.60
CA GLN A 151 14.63 -31.09 -20.69
C GLN A 151 14.74 -29.70 -20.04
N PRO A 152 13.92 -28.72 -20.50
CA PRO A 152 13.85 -27.41 -19.86
C PRO A 152 13.55 -27.55 -18.38
N LYS A 153 14.42 -26.99 -17.54
CA LYS A 153 14.25 -26.96 -16.07
C LYS A 153 13.49 -25.73 -15.58
N ALA A 154 13.06 -24.88 -16.49
CA ALA A 154 12.29 -23.69 -16.17
C ALA A 154 11.22 -23.49 -17.23
N ASP A 155 10.04 -23.10 -16.76
CA ASP A 155 8.95 -22.71 -17.65
C ASP A 155 9.11 -21.23 -18.03
N ILE A 156 8.42 -20.81 -19.08
CA ILE A 156 8.39 -19.41 -19.52
C ILE A 156 7.12 -18.80 -18.95
N GLY A 157 7.27 -17.74 -18.16
CA GLY A 157 6.16 -17.01 -17.54
C GLY A 157 6.32 -15.50 -17.67
N ILE A 158 5.31 -14.79 -17.15
CA ILE A 158 5.36 -13.34 -16.97
C ILE A 158 5.27 -12.99 -15.49
N PHE A 159 5.95 -11.93 -15.09
CA PHE A 159 5.89 -11.40 -13.73
C PHE A 159 4.52 -10.77 -13.47
N ILE A 160 3.77 -11.30 -12.50
CA ILE A 160 2.40 -10.86 -12.18
C ILE A 160 2.31 -9.99 -10.92
N GLY A 161 3.32 -9.95 -10.06
CA GLY A 161 3.29 -9.08 -8.89
C GLY A 161 4.06 -9.62 -7.69
N TYR A 162 3.80 -9.00 -6.53
CA TYR A 162 4.54 -9.28 -5.30
C TYR A 162 3.66 -10.02 -4.30
N ALA A 163 4.15 -11.15 -3.79
CA ALA A 163 3.47 -11.89 -2.74
C ALA A 163 3.46 -11.11 -1.40
N PRO A 164 2.36 -11.13 -0.62
CA PRO A 164 2.28 -10.41 0.65
C PRO A 164 3.22 -10.93 1.75
N SER A 165 3.49 -12.24 1.76
CA SER A 165 4.16 -12.94 2.87
C SER A 165 5.42 -13.70 2.46
N LYS A 166 5.78 -13.70 1.18
CA LYS A 166 6.96 -14.40 0.67
C LYS A 166 7.93 -13.43 0.01
N LYS A 167 9.23 -13.66 0.20
CA LYS A 167 10.30 -12.97 -0.53
C LYS A 167 10.47 -13.50 -1.96
N ALA A 168 9.84 -14.62 -2.28
CA ALA A 168 9.81 -15.19 -3.63
C ALA A 168 8.67 -14.56 -4.44
N PHE A 169 8.93 -14.36 -5.72
CA PHE A 169 7.98 -13.89 -6.74
C PHE A 169 6.89 -14.93 -7.02
#